data_AF-A0A8E2QAC0-F1
#
_entry.id   AF-A0A8E2QAC0-F1
#
_cell.length_a   1.000
_cell.length_b   1.000
_cell.length_c   1.000
_cell.angle_alpha   90.00
_cell.angle_beta   90.00
_cell.angle_gamma   90.00
#
_symmetry.space_group_name_H-M   'P 1'
#
loop_
_entity.id
_entity.type
_entity.pdbx_description
1 polymer ?
#
loop_
_entity_poly.entity_id
_entity_poly.type
_entity_poly.pdbx_seq_one_letter_code
_entity_poly.pdbx_strand_id
1 'polypeptide(L)'
;ISAAGRIPLLVGGTMLYFKALQEGLADMPAADPSVRAELEALAAAQGLQVLHDQLAQVDPESAARIHPNDPQRLVRALEVYRVSGLTMSEHRARQRSQKAAADAPGSDVLPYTVAQLCIAPAQRHVLHERIERRFVHMVEQGFVEEVEALRCRGDL
;
A
#
# COMPACT_ATOMS: atom_id res chain seq x y z
N ILE A 1 22.31 13.14 -1.60
CA ILE A 1 22.09 13.91 -0.35
C ILE A 1 23.23 13.64 0.63
N SER A 2 23.36 12.39 1.10
CA SER A 2 24.41 11.96 2.02
C SER A 2 25.83 12.09 1.44
N ALA A 3 26.03 11.74 0.16
CA ALA A 3 27.31 11.94 -0.55
C ALA A 3 27.76 13.41 -0.63
N ALA A 4 26.84 14.37 -0.43
CA ALA A 4 27.12 15.80 -0.39
C ALA A 4 27.24 16.33 1.07
N GLY A 5 27.36 15.45 2.07
CA GLY A 5 27.47 15.82 3.48
C GLY A 5 26.17 16.33 4.12
N ARG A 6 25.01 16.09 3.51
CA ARG A 6 23.70 16.55 4.01
C ARG A 6 22.89 15.39 4.59
N ILE A 7 22.02 15.69 5.56
CA ILE A 7 21.08 14.72 6.17
C ILE A 7 19.77 14.71 5.37
N PRO A 8 19.30 13.55 4.87
CA PRO A 8 17.99 13.44 4.24
C PRO A 8 16.86 13.66 5.25
N LEU A 9 15.91 14.56 4.94
CA LEU A 9 14.68 14.75 5.70
C LEU A 9 13.49 14.34 4.84
N LEU A 10 12.85 13.23 5.21
CA LEU A 10 11.66 12.72 4.52
C LEU A 10 10.41 13.23 5.24
N VAL A 11 9.55 13.95 4.52
CA VAL A 11 8.34 14.59 5.06
C VAL A 11 7.12 14.14 4.25
N GLY A 12 6.07 13.68 4.94
CA GLY A 12 4.83 13.26 4.28
C GLY A 12 3.88 12.53 5.23
N GLY A 13 2.67 12.23 4.75
CA GLY A 13 1.63 11.52 5.50
C GLY A 13 1.42 10.05 5.11
N THR A 14 2.07 9.57 4.05
CA THR A 14 1.86 8.23 3.48
C THR A 14 2.66 7.17 4.25
N MET A 15 2.14 6.75 5.40
CA MET A 15 2.86 5.85 6.32
C MET A 15 3.27 4.51 5.69
N LEU A 16 2.52 4.01 4.70
CA LEU A 16 2.91 2.80 3.96
C LEU A 16 4.26 2.95 3.26
N TYR A 17 4.58 4.14 2.74
CA TYR A 17 5.86 4.38 2.04
C TYR A 17 7.02 4.44 3.03
N PHE A 18 6.81 5.07 4.20
CA PHE A 18 7.81 5.06 5.27
C PHE A 18 8.06 3.64 5.78
N LYS A 19 7.01 2.84 5.95
CA LYS A 19 7.12 1.44 6.33
C LYS A 19 7.90 0.64 5.29
N ALA A 20 7.55 0.79 4.01
CA ALA A 20 8.26 0.14 2.92
C ALA A 20 9.74 0.54 2.85
N LEU A 21 10.06 1.83 3.10
CA LEU A 21 11.43 2.31 3.11
C LEU A 21 12.25 1.73 4.26
N GLN A 22 11.66 1.62 5.47
CA GLN A 22 12.36 1.14 6.66
C GLN A 22 12.43 -0.38 6.75
N GLU A 23 11.35 -1.08 6.38
CA GLU A 23 11.20 -2.52 6.55
C GLU A 23 11.37 -3.30 5.25
N GLY A 24 11.37 -2.62 4.11
CA GLY A 24 11.33 -3.23 2.79
C GLY A 24 9.93 -3.71 2.43
N LEU A 25 9.77 -4.14 1.19
CA LEU A 25 8.59 -4.85 0.71
C LEU A 25 8.98 -6.30 0.41
N ALA A 26 8.06 -7.23 0.64
CA ALA A 26 8.22 -8.59 0.14
C ALA A 26 8.33 -8.52 -1.39
N ASP A 27 9.25 -9.31 -1.95
CA ASP A 27 9.44 -9.43 -3.40
C ASP A 27 8.26 -10.20 -4.01
N MET A 28 7.18 -9.46 -4.28
CA MET A 28 5.96 -9.97 -4.88
C MET A 28 5.92 -9.56 -6.36
N PRO A 29 5.35 -10.39 -7.25
CA PRO A 29 5.26 -10.06 -8.67
C PRO A 29 4.54 -8.73 -8.89
N ALA A 30 4.90 -8.02 -9.95
CA ALA A 30 4.16 -6.83 -10.37
C ALA A 30 2.67 -7.15 -10.61
N ALA A 31 1.84 -6.12 -10.65
CA ALA A 31 0.44 -6.28 -11.04
C ALA A 31 0.35 -6.84 -12.46
N ASP A 32 -0.53 -7.82 -12.68
CA ASP A 32 -0.82 -8.36 -14.01
C ASP A 32 -2.24 -7.93 -14.42
N PRO A 33 -2.39 -6.98 -15.36
CA PRO A 33 -3.69 -6.46 -15.75
C PRO A 33 -4.66 -7.53 -16.25
N SER A 34 -4.17 -8.60 -16.88
CA SER A 34 -5.01 -9.67 -17.42
C SER A 34 -5.61 -10.51 -16.28
N VAL A 35 -4.77 -10.96 -15.35
CA VAL A 35 -5.20 -11.72 -14.17
C VAL A 35 -6.14 -10.90 -13.29
N ARG A 36 -5.86 -9.60 -13.16
CA ARG A 36 -6.72 -8.67 -12.42
C ARG A 36 -8.10 -8.55 -13.06
N ALA A 37 -8.17 -8.32 -14.37
CA ALA A 37 -9.43 -8.25 -15.09
C ALA A 37 -10.26 -9.53 -14.95
N GLU A 38 -9.64 -10.71 -14.99
CA GLU A 38 -10.33 -11.98 -14.76
C GLU A 38 -10.91 -12.10 -13.35
N LEU A 39 -10.14 -11.71 -12.33
CA LEU A 39 -10.58 -11.75 -10.93
C LEU A 39 -11.69 -10.74 -10.65
N GLU A 40 -11.60 -9.55 -11.23
CA GLU A 40 -12.63 -8.51 -11.14
C GLU A 40 -13.92 -8.94 -11.85
N ALA A 41 -13.81 -9.56 -13.04
CA ALA A 41 -14.96 -10.12 -13.74
C ALA A 41 -15.63 -11.25 -12.94
N LEU A 42 -14.84 -12.11 -12.31
CA LEU A 42 -15.35 -13.16 -11.43
C LEU A 42 -16.08 -12.58 -10.21
N ALA A 43 -15.51 -11.57 -9.55
CA ALA A 43 -16.14 -10.86 -8.45
C ALA A 43 -17.45 -10.18 -8.87
N ALA A 44 -17.50 -9.60 -10.05
CA ALA A 44 -18.71 -8.97 -10.58
C ALA A 44 -19.82 -10.01 -10.89
N ALA A 45 -19.44 -11.19 -11.40
CA ALA A 45 -20.38 -12.23 -11.77
C ALA A 45 -20.91 -13.04 -10.58
N GLN A 46 -20.07 -13.31 -9.58
CA GLN A 46 -20.38 -14.27 -8.51
C GLN A 46 -20.24 -13.69 -7.08
N GLY A 47 -19.75 -12.47 -6.96
CA GLY A 47 -19.54 -11.79 -5.68
C GLY A 47 -18.15 -12.03 -5.06
N LEU A 48 -17.81 -11.19 -4.09
CA LEU A 48 -16.50 -11.22 -3.42
C LEU A 48 -16.30 -12.44 -2.52
N GLN A 49 -17.39 -13.04 -2.03
CA GLN A 49 -17.30 -14.24 -1.19
C GLN A 49 -16.62 -15.39 -1.93
N VAL A 50 -16.87 -15.54 -3.23
CA VAL A 50 -16.20 -16.58 -4.05
C VAL A 50 -14.69 -16.34 -4.10
N LEU A 51 -14.23 -15.09 -4.18
CA LEU A 51 -12.80 -14.79 -4.13
C LEU A 51 -12.23 -15.08 -2.74
N HIS A 52 -12.95 -14.76 -1.67
CA HIS A 52 -12.51 -15.07 -0.30
C HIS A 52 -12.41 -16.58 -0.08
N ASP A 53 -13.39 -17.36 -0.55
CA ASP A 53 -13.40 -18.82 -0.44
C ASP A 53 -12.25 -19.44 -1.26
N GLN A 54 -12.00 -18.95 -2.48
CA GLN A 54 -10.84 -19.36 -3.28
C GLN A 54 -9.53 -19.05 -2.56
N LEU A 55 -9.43 -17.85 -1.97
CA LEU A 55 -8.24 -17.47 -1.20
C LEU A 55 -8.07 -18.38 0.02
N ALA A 56 -9.14 -18.74 0.72
CA ALA A 56 -9.09 -19.62 1.87
C ALA A 56 -8.61 -21.04 1.53
N GLN A 57 -8.84 -21.51 0.30
CA GLN A 57 -8.33 -22.80 -0.16
C GLN A 57 -6.83 -22.78 -0.45
N VAL A 58 -6.30 -21.68 -0.99
CA VAL A 58 -4.89 -21.59 -1.42
C VAL A 58 -3.97 -20.96 -0.37
N ASP A 59 -4.44 -19.95 0.36
CA ASP A 59 -3.72 -19.22 1.40
C ASP A 59 -4.65 -18.91 2.60
N PRO A 60 -4.90 -19.91 3.48
CA PRO A 60 -5.76 -19.75 4.65
C PRO A 60 -5.31 -18.64 5.59
N GLU A 61 -3.99 -18.41 5.72
CA GLU A 61 -3.43 -17.36 6.58
C GLU A 61 -3.81 -15.96 6.06
N SER A 62 -3.68 -15.72 4.75
CA SER A 62 -4.11 -14.45 4.15
C SER A 62 -5.63 -14.30 4.19
N ALA A 63 -6.39 -15.36 3.95
CA ALA A 63 -7.86 -15.32 4.02
C ALA A 63 -8.39 -14.96 5.41
N ALA A 64 -7.74 -15.45 6.48
CA ALA A 64 -8.10 -15.09 7.86
C ALA A 64 -7.83 -13.60 8.18
N ARG A 65 -6.86 -12.98 7.49
CA ARG A 65 -6.46 -11.59 7.72
C ARG A 65 -7.18 -10.58 6.83
N ILE A 66 -7.62 -11.01 5.64
CA ILE A 66 -8.27 -10.16 4.65
C ILE A 66 -9.77 -10.26 4.84
N HIS A 67 -10.42 -9.12 5.03
CA HIS A 67 -11.87 -9.08 5.18
C HIS A 67 -12.54 -9.46 3.85
N PRO A 68 -13.64 -10.26 3.84
CA PRO A 68 -14.33 -10.66 2.61
C PRO A 68 -14.82 -9.50 1.74
N ASN A 69 -15.06 -8.33 2.35
CA ASN A 69 -15.49 -7.10 1.66
C ASN A 69 -14.32 -6.17 1.27
N ASP A 70 -13.08 -6.66 1.24
CA ASP A 70 -11.92 -5.90 0.77
C ASP A 70 -11.50 -6.39 -0.63
N PRO A 71 -12.14 -5.89 -1.71
CA PRO A 71 -11.89 -6.37 -3.07
C PRO A 71 -10.43 -6.17 -3.49
N GLN A 72 -9.83 -5.05 -3.09
CA GLN A 72 -8.45 -4.73 -3.46
C GLN A 72 -7.47 -5.75 -2.88
N ARG A 73 -7.62 -6.12 -1.60
CA ARG A 73 -6.72 -7.09 -0.96
C ARG A 73 -6.98 -8.51 -1.42
N LEU A 74 -8.24 -8.90 -1.64
CA LEU A 74 -8.60 -10.22 -2.16
C LEU A 74 -8.03 -10.46 -3.56
N VAL A 75 -8.29 -9.52 -4.48
CA VAL A 75 -7.78 -9.58 -5.86
C VAL A 75 -6.26 -9.65 -5.84
N ARG A 76 -5.59 -8.80 -5.03
CA ARG A 76 -4.12 -8.81 -4.96
C ARG A 76 -3.55 -10.13 -4.43
N ALA A 77 -4.16 -10.72 -3.40
CA ALA A 77 -3.66 -11.98 -2.82
C ALA A 77 -3.77 -13.14 -3.82
N LEU A 78 -4.91 -13.24 -4.53
CA LEU A 78 -5.12 -14.23 -5.59
C LEU A 78 -4.26 -13.96 -6.83
N GLU A 79 -4.08 -12.70 -7.22
CA GLU A 79 -3.21 -12.28 -8.33
C GLU A 79 -1.76 -12.74 -8.07
N VAL A 80 -1.23 -12.48 -6.87
CA VAL A 80 0.13 -12.92 -6.48
C VAL A 80 0.28 -14.43 -6.62
N TYR A 81 -0.71 -15.20 -6.15
CA TYR A 81 -0.69 -16.65 -6.27
C TYR A 81 -0.76 -17.12 -7.72
N ARG A 82 -1.66 -16.56 -8.53
CA ARG A 82 -1.82 -16.94 -9.96
C ARG A 82 -0.58 -16.62 -10.80
N VAL A 83 0.08 -15.50 -10.54
CA VAL A 83 1.27 -15.07 -11.30
C VAL A 83 2.53 -15.81 -10.86
N SER A 84 2.72 -16.01 -9.56
CA SER A 84 3.99 -16.55 -9.04
C SER A 84 3.95 -18.03 -8.66
N GLY A 85 2.75 -18.64 -8.54
CA GLY A 85 2.55 -19.97 -7.97
C GLY A 85 2.79 -20.04 -6.44
N LEU A 86 3.17 -18.93 -5.82
CA LEU A 86 3.42 -18.81 -4.38
C LEU A 86 2.39 -17.90 -3.73
N THR A 87 1.92 -18.31 -2.57
CA THR A 87 0.93 -17.57 -1.79
C THR A 87 1.51 -16.27 -1.22
N MET A 88 0.63 -15.34 -0.88
CA MET A 88 1.05 -14.06 -0.29
C MET A 88 1.72 -14.27 1.08
N SER A 89 1.27 -15.27 1.83
CA SER A 89 1.86 -15.67 3.11
C SER A 89 3.27 -16.25 2.95
N GLU A 90 3.51 -17.07 1.93
CA GLU A 90 4.85 -17.60 1.63
C GLU A 90 5.83 -16.51 1.24
N HIS A 91 5.44 -15.56 0.38
CA HIS A 91 6.27 -14.40 0.02
C HIS A 91 6.66 -13.58 1.26
N ARG A 92 5.70 -13.33 2.16
CA ARG A 92 5.97 -12.62 3.42
C ARG A 92 6.85 -13.42 4.37
N ALA A 93 6.70 -14.75 4.41
CA ALA A 93 7.54 -15.62 5.22
C ALA A 93 8.98 -15.58 4.73
N ARG A 94 9.21 -15.68 3.41
CA ARG A 94 10.54 -15.55 2.80
C ARG A 94 11.18 -14.21 3.12
N GLN A 95 10.44 -13.11 3.02
CA GLN A 95 10.93 -11.78 3.40
C GLN A 95 11.35 -11.73 4.87
N ARG A 96 10.53 -12.26 5.79
CA ARG A 96 10.87 -12.30 7.23
C ARG A 96 12.11 -13.14 7.51
N SER A 97 12.25 -14.31 6.87
CA SER A 97 13.42 -15.17 7.01
C SER A 97 14.68 -14.52 6.46
N GLN A 98 14.58 -13.86 5.30
CA GLN A 98 15.67 -13.06 4.75
C GLN A 98 16.07 -11.96 5.74
N LYS A 99 15.11 -11.20 6.27
CA LYS A 99 15.36 -10.15 7.28
C LYS A 99 16.01 -10.69 8.57
N ALA A 100 15.54 -11.82 9.10
CA ALA A 100 16.12 -12.43 10.30
C ALA A 100 17.57 -12.93 10.07
N ALA A 101 17.88 -13.42 8.86
CA ALA A 101 19.26 -13.71 8.46
C ALA A 101 20.08 -12.45 8.23
N ALA A 102 19.40 -11.36 7.87
CA ALA A 102 19.95 -10.04 7.62
C ALA A 102 20.23 -9.28 8.94
N ASP A 103 19.65 -9.62 10.09
CA ASP A 103 20.04 -9.03 11.40
C ASP A 103 21.52 -9.31 11.80
N ALA A 104 22.30 -9.98 10.94
CA ALA A 104 23.76 -9.90 10.91
C ALA A 104 24.25 -8.48 10.54
N PRO A 105 25.34 -7.97 11.15
CA PRO A 105 25.83 -6.62 10.87
C PRO A 105 26.14 -6.40 9.39
N GLY A 106 25.38 -5.51 8.72
CA GLY A 106 25.62 -5.09 7.33
C GLY A 106 24.45 -5.20 6.34
N SER A 107 23.23 -5.56 6.76
CA SER A 107 22.10 -5.79 5.84
C SER A 107 20.98 -4.73 5.84
N ASP A 108 21.20 -3.59 6.49
CA ASP A 108 20.12 -2.64 6.78
C ASP A 108 19.34 -2.29 5.51
N VAL A 109 18.06 -2.68 5.50
CA VAL A 109 17.10 -2.36 4.42
C VAL A 109 17.09 -0.85 4.13
N LEU A 110 17.32 -0.06 5.18
CA LEU A 110 17.64 1.35 5.09
C LEU A 110 18.94 1.62 5.86
N PRO A 111 20.08 1.86 5.17
CA PRO A 111 21.38 2.05 5.81
C PRO A 111 21.54 3.46 6.40
N TYR A 112 20.62 3.83 7.29
CA TYR A 112 20.55 5.12 7.97
C TYR A 112 20.08 4.93 9.41
N THR A 113 20.70 5.66 10.34
CA THR A 113 20.10 5.88 11.66
C THR A 113 18.93 6.86 11.52
N VAL A 114 17.71 6.38 11.69
CA VAL A 114 16.49 7.18 11.47
C VAL A 114 15.98 7.76 12.79
N ALA A 115 15.80 9.09 12.83
CA ALA A 115 14.99 9.75 13.86
C ALA A 115 13.55 9.92 13.34
N GLN A 116 12.59 9.26 13.99
CA GLN A 116 11.17 9.34 13.61
C GLN A 116 10.47 10.41 14.45
N LEU A 117 9.89 11.41 13.78
CA LEU A 117 9.14 12.49 14.40
C LEU A 117 7.71 12.48 13.87
N CYS A 118 6.75 12.64 14.77
CA CYS A 118 5.33 12.77 14.43
C CYS A 118 4.84 14.15 14.86
N ILE A 119 4.13 14.83 13.97
CA ILE A 119 3.48 16.11 14.25
C ILE A 119 1.98 15.97 14.03
N ALA A 120 1.20 16.20 15.08
CA ALA A 120 -0.25 16.16 15.05
C ALA A 120 -0.84 17.17 16.04
N PRO A 121 -2.03 17.75 15.77
CA PRO A 121 -2.76 18.51 16.77
C PRO A 121 -3.04 17.64 18.01
N ALA A 122 -2.94 18.24 19.20
CA ALA A 122 -3.22 17.51 20.44
C ALA A 122 -4.67 17.05 20.56
N GLN A 123 -5.61 17.78 19.93
CA GLN A 123 -7.05 17.53 20.03
C GLN A 123 -7.63 17.27 18.64
N ARG A 124 -8.49 16.24 18.54
CA ARG A 124 -9.04 15.79 17.25
C ARG A 124 -9.92 16.84 16.56
N HIS A 125 -10.70 17.62 17.30
CA HIS A 125 -11.56 18.63 16.69
C HIS A 125 -10.76 19.72 15.96
N VAL A 126 -9.59 20.12 16.50
CA VAL A 126 -8.68 21.08 15.85
C VAL A 126 -8.19 20.56 14.49
N LEU A 127 -7.96 19.25 14.37
CA LEU A 127 -7.63 18.64 13.08
C LEU A 127 -8.80 18.76 12.10
N HIS A 128 -10.02 18.48 12.54
CA HIS A 128 -11.22 18.57 11.68
C HIS A 128 -11.45 20.00 11.18
N GLU A 129 -11.39 20.99 12.07
CA GLU A 129 -11.52 22.41 11.72
C GLU A 129 -10.46 22.85 10.69
N ARG A 130 -9.21 22.41 10.86
CA ARG A 130 -8.13 22.72 9.91
C ARG A 130 -8.34 22.04 8.56
N ILE A 131 -8.87 20.82 8.53
CA ILE A 131 -9.19 20.10 7.29
C ILE A 131 -10.30 20.82 6.53
N GLU A 132 -11.39 21.18 7.22
CA GLU A 132 -12.53 21.89 6.64
C GLU A 132 -12.09 23.22 6.01
N ARG A 133 -11.40 24.06 6.78
CA ARG A 133 -10.91 25.35 6.29
C ARG A 133 -9.97 25.21 5.10
N ARG A 134 -9.08 24.21 5.12
CA ARG A 134 -8.16 23.95 4.00
C ARG A 134 -8.90 23.49 2.76
N PHE A 135 -9.93 22.66 2.90
CA PHE A 135 -10.73 22.20 1.77
C PHE A 135 -11.47 23.36 1.09
N VAL A 136 -12.14 24.21 1.88
CA VAL A 136 -12.80 25.42 1.35
C VAL A 136 -11.79 26.30 0.61
N HIS A 137 -10.61 26.52 1.20
CA HIS A 137 -9.55 27.29 0.56
C HIS A 137 -9.08 26.69 -0.78
N MET A 138 -8.97 25.36 -0.87
CA MET A 138 -8.62 24.69 -2.14
C MET A 138 -9.69 24.94 -3.20
N VAL A 139 -10.98 24.85 -2.84
CA VAL A 139 -12.10 25.15 -3.76
C VAL A 139 -12.03 26.59 -4.24
N GLU A 140 -11.82 27.56 -3.34
CA GLU A 140 -11.67 28.98 -3.69
C GLU A 140 -10.44 29.26 -4.57
N GLN A 141 -9.41 28.41 -4.49
CA GLN A 141 -8.19 28.50 -5.30
C GLN A 141 -8.26 27.76 -6.64
N GLY A 142 -9.44 27.27 -7.03
CA GLY A 142 -9.66 26.68 -8.34
C GLY A 142 -9.45 25.16 -8.39
N PHE A 143 -9.62 24.46 -7.26
CA PHE A 143 -9.52 23.00 -7.21
C PHE A 143 -10.54 22.30 -8.12
N VAL A 144 -11.72 22.89 -8.34
CA VAL A 144 -12.75 22.31 -9.22
C VAL A 144 -12.25 22.31 -10.67
N GLU A 145 -11.70 23.43 -11.12
CA GLU A 145 -11.17 23.63 -12.46
C GLU A 145 -9.95 22.72 -12.72
N GLU A 146 -9.09 22.53 -11.73
CA GLU A 146 -7.99 21.56 -11.80
C GLU A 146 -8.50 20.14 -12.09
N VAL A 147 -9.54 19.70 -11.37
CA VAL A 147 -10.13 18.37 -11.55
C VAL A 147 -10.90 18.25 -12.87
N GLU A 148 -11.61 19.30 -13.30
CA GLU A 148 -12.26 19.34 -14.60
C GLU A 148 -11.26 19.21 -15.74
N ALA A 149 -10.11 19.88 -15.66
CA ALA A 149 -9.04 19.76 -16.64
C ALA A 149 -8.50 18.31 -16.73
N LEU A 150 -8.33 17.64 -15.59
CA LEU A 150 -7.93 16.23 -15.56
C LEU A 150 -8.99 15.33 -16.19
N ARG A 151 -10.27 15.53 -15.85
CA ARG A 151 -11.39 14.77 -16.41
C ARG A 151 -11.49 14.91 -17.94
N CYS A 152 -11.21 16.10 -18.48
CA CYS A 152 -11.27 16.36 -19.92
C CYS A 152 -10.17 15.66 -20.73
N ARG A 153 -9.11 15.16 -20.09
CA ARG A 153 -8.02 14.47 -20.83
C ARG A 153 -8.43 13.11 -21.38
N GLY A 154 -9.41 12.44 -20.75
CA GLY A 154 -9.91 11.13 -21.20
C GLY A 154 -8.93 9.96 -21.07
N ASP A 155 -7.76 10.19 -20.47
CA ASP A 155 -6.68 9.19 -20.24
C ASP A 155 -6.52 8.82 -18.76
N LEU A 156 -7.50 9.18 -17.94
CA LEU A 156 -7.58 8.94 -16.49
C LEU A 156 -8.80 8.10 -16.12
#